data_AF-A0A9P6F1G3-F1
#
_entry.id   AF-A0A9P6F1G3-F1
#
_cell.length_a   1.000
_cell.length_b   1.000
_cell.length_c   1.000
_cell.angle_alpha   90.00
_cell.angle_beta   90.00
_cell.angle_gamma   90.00
#
_symmetry.space_group_name_H-M   'P 1'
#
loop_
_entity.id
_entity.type
_entity.pdbx_description
1 polymer ?
#
loop_
_entity_poly.entity_id
_entity_poly.type
_entity_poly.pdbx_seq_one_letter_code
_entity_poly.pdbx_strand_id
1 'polypeptide(L)'
;MSTTPPCVEYHGLIRHLNIYPLTFLVYSNTGTLKPNYAVEKVYIHGQTFLDMYPKDRKDTTCVKKSQSSLLLQYYPNVIYREPTWTIAAPVLDQLESLTILLSDLDRYSQVVDRLSRLEHLVVYLDLTFTCYCCMRSPNELRRKLRGDATMRQLVQLVKDHILIFPGCLKSVATYNSPFWDSAGPQSCPKEIKQEIFQMLPSSYKPKYISMFNWGKISTFLMTTDLSGVKTIHWVFGLLPTYSWFEPGVDHQNILQRCRALTQLESGNCFDWAVQEKKDFDSRHLDASGSSSLSCRLVALSKVTIQQFSLPLHDLDALAFAFSRTLEHLDIQSFSGPDLTLPVHIGCGWLHLDHLKILKLHAPKHRLTLDPLLLAQCPTLTEVKITDETYEHSSEDIVHCPVDLPGLTKLYLKGWSALSFHPVTLKSTPELTTLKLSMHRSEHCFIHLLTS
;
A
#
# COMPACT_ATOMS: atom_id res chain seq x y z
N MET A 1 -37.26 46.57 -7.72
CA MET A 1 -37.11 45.59 -6.62
C MET A 1 -35.96 44.69 -6.98
N SER A 2 -34.82 44.83 -6.30
CA SER A 2 -33.64 43.97 -6.51
C SER A 2 -33.84 42.70 -5.69
N THR A 3 -34.07 41.58 -6.37
CA THR A 3 -34.01 40.25 -5.76
C THR A 3 -32.54 39.91 -5.55
N THR A 4 -32.02 40.14 -4.35
CA THR A 4 -30.74 39.57 -3.93
C THR A 4 -30.80 38.06 -4.13
N PRO A 5 -29.84 37.44 -4.84
CA PRO A 5 -29.80 36.00 -5.01
C PRO A 5 -29.76 35.33 -3.63
N PRO A 6 -30.49 34.21 -3.43
CA PRO A 6 -30.49 33.51 -2.15
C PRO A 6 -29.06 33.10 -1.79
N CYS A 7 -28.61 33.50 -0.61
CA CYS A 7 -27.33 33.10 -0.06
C CYS A 7 -27.36 31.58 0.12
N VAL A 8 -26.59 30.86 -0.69
CA VAL A 8 -26.47 29.40 -0.56
C VAL A 8 -25.75 29.12 0.75
N GLU A 9 -26.42 28.46 1.69
CA GLU A 9 -25.83 28.04 2.95
C GLU A 9 -24.92 26.82 2.73
N TYR A 10 -23.69 27.07 2.29
CA TYR A 10 -22.74 26.03 1.92
C TYR A 10 -22.41 25.06 3.06
N HIS A 11 -22.51 25.51 4.32
CA HIS A 11 -22.28 24.67 5.49
C HIS A 11 -23.22 23.44 5.50
N GLY A 12 -24.49 23.59 5.13
CA GLY A 12 -25.47 22.49 5.10
C GLY A 12 -25.14 21.37 4.11
N LEU A 13 -24.20 21.60 3.18
CA LEU A 13 -23.77 20.63 2.17
C LEU A 13 -22.54 19.80 2.59
N ILE A 14 -21.85 20.18 3.67
CA ILE A 14 -20.63 19.51 4.11
C ILE A 14 -21.00 18.21 4.86
N ARG A 15 -20.72 17.07 4.24
CA ARG A 15 -20.84 15.73 4.86
C ARG A 15 -19.50 15.13 5.25
N HIS A 16 -18.42 15.56 4.60
CA HIS A 16 -17.09 15.02 4.82
C HIS A 16 -16.11 16.18 5.03
N LEU A 17 -15.56 16.27 6.23
CA LEU A 17 -14.54 17.26 6.56
C LEU A 17 -13.18 16.57 6.70
N ASN A 18 -12.51 16.44 5.56
CA ASN A 18 -11.22 15.76 5.43
C ASN A 18 -10.17 16.75 4.93
N ILE A 19 -9.75 17.68 5.78
CA ILE A 19 -8.69 18.64 5.42
C ILE A 19 -7.35 17.92 5.51
N TYR A 20 -6.53 18.00 4.46
CA TYR A 20 -5.25 17.29 4.43
C TYR A 20 -4.16 18.11 5.15
N PRO A 21 -3.48 17.58 6.20
CA PRO A 21 -2.54 18.36 7.01
C PRO A 21 -1.35 18.94 6.24
N LEU A 22 -0.92 18.30 5.14
CA LEU A 22 0.16 18.83 4.29
C LEU A 22 -0.12 20.23 3.74
N THR A 23 -1.40 20.59 3.59
CA THR A 23 -1.82 21.93 3.15
C THR A 23 -1.26 23.04 4.06
N PHE A 24 -1.04 22.75 5.34
CA PHE A 24 -0.56 23.72 6.32
C PHE A 24 0.95 23.68 6.56
N LEU A 25 1.68 22.73 5.95
CA LEU A 25 3.14 22.71 6.04
C LEU A 25 3.80 23.92 5.38
N VAL A 26 3.09 24.62 4.49
CA VAL A 26 3.52 25.91 3.93
C VAL A 26 3.75 26.98 5.00
N TYR A 27 3.17 26.81 6.20
CA TYR A 27 3.34 27.70 7.34
C TYR A 27 4.46 27.23 8.30
N SER A 28 5.13 26.13 7.96
CA SER A 28 6.24 25.59 8.74
C SER A 28 7.59 26.08 8.20
N ASN A 29 8.64 26.00 9.03
CA ASN A 29 10.00 26.38 8.64
C ASN A 29 10.61 25.50 7.53
N THR A 30 9.94 24.43 7.07
CA THR A 30 10.40 23.55 5.98
C THR A 30 9.77 23.88 4.62
N GLY A 31 8.83 24.84 4.55
CA GLY A 31 8.22 25.29 3.30
C GLY A 31 9.23 26.01 2.38
N THR A 32 9.15 25.74 1.07
CA THR A 32 9.97 26.39 0.02
C THR A 32 9.59 27.84 -0.22
N LEU A 33 8.35 28.21 0.10
CA LEU A 33 7.89 29.59 0.15
C LEU A 33 8.17 30.11 1.56
N LYS A 34 8.89 31.23 1.67
CA LYS A 34 9.02 32.00 2.91
C LYS A 34 8.04 33.19 2.86
N PRO A 35 6.74 33.01 3.15
CA PRO A 35 5.85 34.14 3.39
C PRO A 35 6.48 35.16 4.34
N ASN A 36 6.19 36.43 4.13
CA ASN A 36 6.55 37.47 5.09
C ASN A 36 5.65 37.36 6.32
N TYR A 37 6.03 36.50 7.27
CA TYR A 37 5.27 36.22 8.49
C TYR A 37 5.29 37.37 9.52
N ALA A 38 5.39 38.63 9.13
CA ALA A 38 5.53 39.73 10.10
C ALA A 38 4.32 39.81 11.04
N VAL A 39 3.10 39.62 10.50
CA VAL A 39 1.84 39.65 11.26
C VAL A 39 1.66 38.38 12.06
N GLU A 40 1.94 37.22 11.45
CA GLU A 40 1.83 35.91 12.06
C GLU A 40 2.85 35.74 13.19
N LYS A 41 4.06 36.31 13.08
CA LYS A 41 5.05 36.29 14.16
C LYS A 41 4.54 36.98 15.41
N VAL A 42 3.81 38.09 15.29
CA VAL A 42 3.20 38.77 16.45
C VAL A 42 2.17 37.86 17.11
N TYR A 43 1.33 37.19 16.30
CA TYR A 43 0.34 36.23 16.80
C TYR A 43 0.99 35.00 17.46
N ILE A 44 1.98 34.38 16.81
CA ILE A 44 2.69 33.17 17.27
C ILE A 44 3.42 33.42 18.60
N HIS A 45 3.89 34.64 18.85
CA HIS A 45 4.51 35.03 20.12
C HIS A 45 3.50 35.65 21.11
N GLY A 46 2.23 35.79 20.73
CA GLY A 46 1.17 36.33 21.58
C GLY A 46 0.67 35.32 22.61
N GLN A 47 0.10 35.83 23.71
CA GLN A 47 -0.37 35.01 24.82
C GLN A 47 -1.42 33.98 24.39
N THR A 48 -2.35 34.35 23.50
CA THR A 48 -3.38 33.46 22.97
C THR A 48 -2.79 32.20 22.33
N PHE A 49 -1.70 32.34 21.57
CA PHE A 49 -1.00 31.18 20.99
C PHE A 49 -0.28 30.38 22.07
N LEU A 50 0.38 31.06 23.01
CA LEU A 50 1.09 30.43 24.12
C LEU A 50 0.18 29.67 25.10
N ASP A 51 -1.09 30.03 25.19
CA ASP A 51 -2.10 29.33 26.00
C ASP A 51 -2.62 28.06 25.30
N MET A 52 -2.63 28.05 23.96
CA MET A 52 -2.96 26.88 23.15
C MET A 52 -1.78 25.89 23.03
N TYR A 53 -0.57 26.41 23.03
CA TYR A 53 0.71 25.71 22.91
C TYR A 53 1.00 24.56 23.91
N PRO A 54 0.59 24.60 25.20
CA PRO A 54 1.03 23.61 26.18
C PRO A 54 0.46 22.22 25.91
N LYS A 55 -0.69 22.14 25.23
CA LYS A 55 -1.33 20.87 24.84
C LYS A 55 -0.49 20.07 23.84
N ASP A 56 0.32 20.77 23.04
CA ASP A 56 1.00 20.21 21.87
C ASP A 56 2.52 20.02 22.07
N ARG A 57 3.05 20.39 23.26
CA ARG A 57 4.49 20.58 23.48
C ARG A 57 5.33 19.30 23.26
N LYS A 58 6.35 19.37 22.41
CA LYS A 58 7.55 18.50 22.50
C LYS A 58 8.21 18.82 23.83
N ASP A 59 8.83 17.81 24.42
CA ASP A 59 9.71 18.09 25.52
C ASP A 59 10.80 19.08 25.06
N THR A 60 10.99 20.18 25.80
CA THR A 60 11.97 21.23 25.47
C THR A 60 13.38 20.67 25.30
N THR A 61 13.62 19.46 25.81
CA THR A 61 14.86 18.72 25.67
C THR A 61 15.10 18.10 24.28
N CYS A 62 14.08 17.89 23.44
CA CYS A 62 14.27 17.28 22.10
C CYS A 62 14.88 18.23 21.05
N VAL A 63 14.97 19.52 21.34
CA VAL A 63 15.30 20.51 20.31
C VAL A 63 16.26 21.53 20.90
N LYS A 64 17.56 21.46 20.54
CA LYS A 64 18.55 22.53 20.80
C LYS A 64 18.29 23.76 19.92
N LYS A 65 17.04 24.23 19.82
CA LYS A 65 16.69 25.40 19.03
C LYS A 65 16.04 26.46 19.91
N SER A 66 16.10 27.70 19.45
CA SER A 66 15.48 28.85 20.13
C SER A 66 13.97 28.65 20.27
N GLN A 67 13.39 29.23 21.32
CA GLN A 67 11.94 29.19 21.59
C GLN A 67 11.11 29.64 20.37
N SER A 68 11.55 30.67 19.65
CA SER A 68 10.88 31.14 18.42
C SER A 68 10.84 30.09 17.31
N SER A 69 11.91 29.30 17.16
CA SER A 69 11.93 28.23 16.15
C SER A 69 11.04 27.05 16.55
N LEU A 70 10.84 26.82 17.86
CA LEU A 70 9.91 25.83 18.37
C LEU A 70 8.49 26.27 18.04
N LEU A 71 8.08 27.49 18.40
CA LEU A 71 6.72 27.99 18.14
C LEU A 71 6.32 27.87 16.65
N LEU A 72 7.25 28.20 15.74
CA LEU A 72 7.05 28.04 14.28
C LEU A 72 6.87 26.58 13.82
N GLN A 73 7.37 25.59 14.57
CA GLN A 73 7.11 24.18 14.27
C GLN A 73 5.69 23.74 14.65
N TYR A 74 5.04 24.42 15.61
CA TYR A 74 3.69 24.08 16.07
C TYR A 74 2.58 24.87 15.42
N TYR A 75 2.94 26.02 14.83
CA TYR A 75 1.97 26.88 14.16
C TYR A 75 1.09 26.12 13.14
N PRO A 76 1.62 25.19 12.30
CA PRO A 76 0.79 24.37 11.43
C PRO A 76 -0.31 23.56 12.14
N ASN A 77 -0.05 23.01 13.34
CA ASN A 77 -1.06 22.26 14.09
C ASN A 77 -2.21 23.18 14.51
N VAL A 78 -1.90 24.39 14.97
CA VAL A 78 -2.92 25.36 15.41
C VAL A 78 -3.76 25.84 14.22
N ILE A 79 -3.11 26.15 13.09
CA ILE A 79 -3.84 26.54 11.85
C ILE A 79 -4.56 25.34 11.24
N TYR A 80 -4.18 24.11 11.53
CA TYR A 80 -5.01 22.96 11.16
C TYR A 80 -6.24 22.88 12.07
N ARG A 81 -6.03 22.91 13.39
CA ARG A 81 -7.04 22.67 14.42
C ARG A 81 -8.17 23.69 14.39
N GLU A 82 -7.85 24.97 14.47
CA GLU A 82 -8.85 26.03 14.67
C GLU A 82 -9.77 26.22 13.45
N PRO A 83 -9.27 26.26 12.21
CA PRO A 83 -10.12 26.27 11.02
C PRO A 83 -10.93 24.98 10.86
N THR A 84 -10.34 23.80 11.13
CA THR A 84 -11.09 22.54 11.07
C THR A 84 -12.27 22.58 12.04
N TRP A 85 -12.05 23.01 13.28
CA TRP A 85 -13.12 23.16 14.25
C TRP A 85 -14.14 24.21 13.87
N THR A 86 -13.70 25.38 13.39
CA THR A 86 -14.59 26.47 12.98
C THR A 86 -15.55 26.04 11.88
N ILE A 87 -15.07 25.21 10.95
CA ILE A 87 -15.90 24.63 9.88
C ILE A 87 -16.77 23.49 10.44
N ALA A 88 -16.24 22.64 11.32
CA ALA A 88 -16.94 21.46 11.82
C ALA A 88 -18.07 21.80 12.81
N ALA A 89 -17.80 22.67 13.78
CA ALA A 89 -18.67 22.98 14.92
C ALA A 89 -20.13 23.30 14.55
N PRO A 90 -20.45 24.11 13.51
CA PRO A 90 -21.84 24.37 13.14
C PRO A 90 -22.54 23.17 12.48
N VAL A 91 -21.80 22.17 11.99
CA VAL A 91 -22.34 21.10 11.14
C VAL A 91 -22.03 19.68 11.64
N LEU A 92 -21.59 19.51 12.90
CA LEU A 92 -21.22 18.20 13.45
C LEU A 92 -22.32 17.13 13.24
N ASP A 93 -23.58 17.52 13.42
CA ASP A 93 -24.76 16.65 13.37
C ASP A 93 -25.01 16.02 11.99
N GLN A 94 -24.40 16.57 10.94
CA GLN A 94 -24.51 16.09 9.57
C GLN A 94 -23.23 15.48 9.00
N LEU A 95 -22.11 15.51 9.76
CA LEU A 95 -20.85 14.95 9.29
C LEU A 95 -20.90 13.42 9.31
N GLU A 96 -20.58 12.83 8.16
CA GLU A 96 -20.40 11.39 7.95
C GLU A 96 -18.93 10.99 8.02
N SER A 97 -18.01 11.93 7.71
CA SER A 97 -16.57 11.75 7.85
C SER A 97 -15.93 12.97 8.49
N LEU A 98 -15.04 12.74 9.45
CA LEU A 98 -14.34 13.78 10.20
C LEU A 98 -12.87 13.41 10.40
N THR A 99 -11.99 14.35 10.07
CA THR A 99 -10.56 14.25 10.36
C THR A 99 -10.16 15.22 11.47
N ILE A 100 -9.60 14.70 12.57
CA ILE A 100 -9.16 15.49 13.73
C ILE A 100 -7.69 15.26 14.05
N LEU A 101 -7.14 16.17 14.86
CA LEU A 101 -5.86 15.96 15.52
C LEU A 101 -6.07 15.22 16.83
N LEU A 102 -5.12 14.37 17.20
CA LEU A 102 -5.16 13.65 18.46
C LEU A 102 -5.11 14.61 19.66
N SER A 103 -4.41 15.73 19.53
CA SER A 103 -4.37 16.80 20.55
C SER A 103 -5.73 17.46 20.81
N ASP A 104 -6.71 17.33 19.91
CA ASP A 104 -8.02 17.98 20.00
C ASP A 104 -9.13 17.04 20.50
N LEU A 105 -8.80 15.83 20.94
CA LEU A 105 -9.79 14.85 21.40
C LEU A 105 -10.71 15.39 22.49
N ASP A 106 -10.18 16.12 23.48
CA ASP A 106 -10.97 16.68 24.57
C ASP A 106 -12.15 17.53 24.06
N ARG A 107 -11.92 18.30 22.98
CA ARG A 107 -12.92 19.19 22.39
C ARG A 107 -14.04 18.37 21.73
N TYR A 108 -13.70 17.32 21.00
CA TYR A 108 -14.67 16.45 20.36
C TYR A 108 -15.42 15.54 21.34
N SER A 109 -14.76 15.11 22.43
CA SER A 109 -15.42 14.35 23.50
C SER A 109 -16.54 15.13 24.19
N GLN A 110 -16.42 16.46 24.27
CA GLN A 110 -17.46 17.32 24.86
C GLN A 110 -18.71 17.49 23.99
N VAL A 111 -18.63 17.15 22.70
CA VAL A 111 -19.72 17.30 21.72
C VAL A 111 -20.02 15.98 21.00
N VAL A 112 -19.67 14.86 21.63
CA VAL A 112 -19.83 13.54 21.02
C VAL A 112 -21.29 13.24 20.67
N ASP A 113 -22.23 13.79 21.43
CA ASP A 113 -23.69 13.74 21.22
C ASP A 113 -24.13 14.43 19.93
N ARG A 114 -23.29 15.27 19.33
CA ARG A 114 -23.55 15.92 18.05
C ARG A 114 -22.98 15.17 16.85
N LEU A 115 -22.39 13.99 17.05
CA LEU A 115 -21.76 13.21 15.98
C LEU A 115 -22.66 12.07 15.47
N SER A 116 -23.98 12.26 15.48
CA SER A 116 -24.98 11.20 15.24
C SER A 116 -24.86 10.50 13.89
N ARG A 117 -24.32 11.18 12.88
CA ARG A 117 -24.13 10.65 11.52
C ARG A 117 -22.71 10.20 11.21
N LEU A 118 -21.79 10.32 12.18
CA LEU A 118 -20.38 10.05 11.94
C LEU A 118 -20.14 8.56 11.68
N GLU A 119 -19.73 8.25 10.45
CA GLU A 119 -19.39 6.89 10.02
C GLU A 119 -17.87 6.66 9.98
N HIS A 120 -17.09 7.72 9.72
CA HIS A 120 -15.65 7.64 9.50
C HIS A 120 -14.90 8.67 10.32
N LEU A 121 -14.06 8.21 11.25
CA LEU A 121 -13.17 9.06 12.03
C LEU A 121 -11.72 8.84 11.60
N VAL A 122 -11.03 9.92 11.25
CA VAL A 122 -9.59 9.90 10.98
C VAL A 122 -8.88 10.76 12.02
N VAL A 123 -7.86 10.21 12.66
CA VAL A 123 -7.09 10.89 13.71
C VAL A 123 -5.63 10.99 13.29
N TYR A 124 -5.14 12.21 13.11
CA TYR A 124 -3.72 12.46 12.89
C TYR A 124 -2.98 12.52 14.23
N LEU A 125 -1.91 11.74 14.33
CA LEU A 125 -1.07 11.63 15.53
C LEU A 125 -0.10 12.82 15.57
N ASP A 126 -0.61 13.95 16.03
CA ASP A 126 0.08 15.23 16.12
C ASP A 126 0.67 15.51 17.50
N LEU A 127 0.82 14.45 18.32
CA LEU A 127 1.59 14.44 19.57
C LEU A 127 2.86 13.59 19.38
N THR A 128 3.95 13.96 20.05
CA THR A 128 5.22 13.24 19.98
C THR A 128 5.34 12.24 21.14
N PHE A 129 5.26 10.95 20.84
CA PHE A 129 5.45 9.85 21.81
C PHE A 129 6.87 9.29 21.74
N THR A 130 7.40 9.14 20.52
CA THR A 130 8.77 8.68 20.24
C THR A 130 9.57 9.82 19.62
N CYS A 131 10.84 9.96 19.99
CA CYS A 131 11.73 11.00 19.44
C CYS A 131 13.14 10.42 19.32
N TYR A 132 13.63 10.20 18.09
CA TYR A 132 14.92 9.55 17.85
C TYR A 132 16.10 10.27 18.52
N CYS A 133 16.06 11.60 18.61
CA CYS A 133 17.14 12.37 19.24
C CYS A 133 17.16 12.27 20.78
N CYS A 134 16.16 11.65 21.42
CA CYS A 134 16.06 11.58 22.89
C CYS A 134 15.54 10.25 23.42
N MET A 135 15.79 9.12 22.74
CA MET A 135 15.43 7.76 23.17
C MET A 135 16.20 7.25 24.42
N ARG A 136 16.87 8.15 25.15
CA ARG A 136 17.56 7.85 26.41
C ARG A 136 17.40 8.96 27.44
N SER A 137 16.44 9.86 27.21
CA SER A 137 16.19 10.97 28.13
C SER A 137 15.19 10.53 29.22
N PRO A 138 15.29 11.05 30.45
CA PRO A 138 14.29 10.82 31.50
C PRO A 138 12.85 11.17 31.06
N ASN A 139 12.74 12.09 30.10
CA ASN A 139 11.49 12.55 29.50
C ASN A 139 10.83 11.54 28.55
N GLU A 140 11.51 10.48 28.16
CA GLU A 140 10.94 9.41 27.35
C GLU A 140 9.76 8.73 28.06
N LEU A 141 9.94 8.35 29.34
CA LEU A 141 8.88 7.74 30.13
C LEU A 141 7.66 8.66 30.24
N ARG A 142 7.88 9.96 30.49
CA ARG A 142 6.81 10.96 30.56
C ARG A 142 6.06 11.10 29.23
N ARG A 143 6.75 11.07 28.09
CA ARG A 143 6.12 11.09 26.76
C ARG A 143 5.30 9.84 26.50
N LYS A 144 5.84 8.67 26.85
CA LYS A 144 5.13 7.41 26.73
C LYS A 144 3.84 7.41 27.56
N LEU A 145 3.91 7.77 28.84
CA LEU A 145 2.74 7.85 29.72
C LEU A 145 1.67 8.83 29.21
N ARG A 146 2.09 10.00 28.72
CA ARG A 146 1.17 10.96 28.09
C ARG A 146 0.55 10.39 26.82
N GLY A 147 1.34 9.71 25.98
CA GLY A 147 0.84 9.05 24.79
C GLY A 147 -0.18 7.97 25.09
N ASP A 148 0.11 7.12 26.07
CA ASP A 148 -0.81 6.10 26.55
C ASP A 148 -2.11 6.73 27.06
N ALA A 149 -2.02 7.81 27.86
CA ALA A 149 -3.20 8.53 28.35
C ALA A 149 -4.05 9.13 27.21
N THR A 150 -3.45 9.80 26.23
CA THR A 150 -4.19 10.37 25.11
C THR A 150 -4.76 9.29 24.18
N MET A 151 -4.05 8.19 23.97
CA MET A 151 -4.60 7.05 23.22
C MET A 151 -5.80 6.42 23.94
N ARG A 152 -5.80 6.40 25.27
CA ARG A 152 -6.98 5.99 26.06
C ARG A 152 -8.13 6.98 25.91
N GLN A 153 -7.87 8.28 25.78
CA GLN A 153 -8.93 9.25 25.44
C GLN A 153 -9.53 8.99 24.05
N LEU A 154 -8.72 8.57 23.06
CA LEU A 154 -9.25 8.18 21.74
C LEU A 154 -10.18 6.97 21.86
N VAL A 155 -9.76 5.94 22.60
CA VAL A 155 -10.61 4.76 22.89
C VAL A 155 -11.91 5.21 23.55
N GLN A 156 -11.84 6.10 24.54
CA GLN A 156 -13.01 6.59 25.26
C GLN A 156 -13.96 7.36 24.35
N LEU A 157 -13.47 8.27 23.51
CA LEU A 157 -14.28 8.97 22.51
C LEU A 157 -15.02 8.00 21.59
N VAL A 158 -14.33 6.96 21.09
CA VAL A 158 -14.94 5.93 20.24
C VAL A 158 -16.00 5.15 21.01
N LYS A 159 -15.72 4.77 22.26
CA LYS A 159 -16.64 4.04 23.13
C LYS A 159 -17.91 4.85 23.41
N ASP A 160 -17.76 6.13 23.74
CA ASP A 160 -18.87 7.04 24.01
C ASP A 160 -19.73 7.25 22.76
N HIS A 161 -19.09 7.44 21.60
CA HIS A 161 -19.80 7.55 20.33
C HIS A 161 -20.62 6.30 20.02
N ILE A 162 -20.04 5.11 20.14
CA ILE A 162 -20.71 3.84 19.86
C ILE A 162 -21.85 3.56 20.85
N LEU A 163 -21.69 3.97 22.11
CA LEU A 163 -22.73 3.86 23.14
C LEU A 163 -23.95 4.73 22.80
N ILE A 164 -23.71 5.96 22.34
CA ILE A 164 -24.78 6.92 22.01
C ILE A 164 -25.40 6.60 20.64
N PHE A 165 -24.59 6.19 19.66
CA PHE A 165 -24.99 5.91 18.27
C PHE A 165 -24.58 4.49 17.81
N PRO A 166 -25.27 3.45 18.31
CA PRO A 166 -24.91 2.06 18.02
C PRO A 166 -24.91 1.77 16.51
N GLY A 167 -23.78 1.27 16.00
CA GLY A 167 -23.64 0.86 14.60
C GLY A 167 -23.38 1.99 13.59
N CYS A 168 -23.40 3.26 14.02
CA CYS A 168 -23.14 4.41 13.14
C CYS A 168 -21.66 4.49 12.73
N LEU A 169 -20.73 4.42 13.68
CA LEU A 169 -19.30 4.49 13.40
C LEU A 169 -18.79 3.20 12.75
N LYS A 170 -18.31 3.29 11.51
CA LYS A 170 -17.88 2.15 10.68
C LYS A 170 -16.36 1.98 10.66
N SER A 171 -15.60 3.06 10.78
CA SER A 171 -14.14 3.01 10.77
C SER A 171 -13.50 4.11 11.60
N VAL A 172 -12.39 3.75 12.25
CA VAL A 172 -11.45 4.70 12.87
C VAL A 172 -10.08 4.42 12.28
N ALA A 173 -9.44 5.45 11.73
CA ALA A 173 -8.09 5.37 11.18
C ALA A 173 -7.16 6.32 11.94
N THR A 174 -5.90 5.90 12.11
CA THR A 174 -4.85 6.74 12.70
C THR A 174 -3.71 6.89 11.71
N TYR A 175 -3.24 8.12 11.51
CA TYR A 175 -2.12 8.42 10.61
C TYR A 175 -1.05 9.20 11.34
N ASN A 176 0.21 8.93 11.00
CA ASN A 176 1.30 9.79 11.44
C ASN A 176 1.07 11.21 10.90
N SER A 177 1.13 12.20 11.78
CA SER A 177 1.02 13.59 11.35
C SER A 177 2.29 14.03 10.61
N PRO A 178 2.19 14.76 9.49
CA PRO A 178 3.36 15.24 8.76
C PRO A 178 4.05 16.42 9.47
N PHE A 179 3.51 16.91 10.60
CA PHE A 179 4.13 17.99 11.38
C PHE A 179 5.43 17.56 12.08
N TRP A 180 5.82 16.29 11.98
CA TRP A 180 6.88 15.65 12.78
C TRP A 180 8.16 15.23 12.04
N ASP A 181 8.60 15.99 11.04
CA ASP A 181 9.79 15.68 10.23
C ASP A 181 11.04 15.29 11.06
N SER A 182 11.23 15.87 12.24
CA SER A 182 12.42 15.64 13.08
C SER A 182 12.25 14.62 14.21
N ALA A 183 11.03 14.23 14.56
CA ALA A 183 10.77 13.37 15.72
C ALA A 183 10.75 11.87 15.33
N GLY A 184 10.57 11.58 14.05
CA GLY A 184 10.33 10.23 13.56
C GLY A 184 8.84 9.89 13.48
N PRO A 185 8.50 8.77 12.81
CA PRO A 185 7.13 8.36 12.63
C PRO A 185 6.47 8.02 13.97
N GLN A 186 5.30 8.60 14.21
CA GLN A 186 4.43 8.24 15.30
C GLN A 186 3.44 7.18 14.82
N SER A 187 3.11 6.23 15.70
CA SER A 187 2.13 5.18 15.42
C SER A 187 1.21 4.97 16.61
N CYS A 188 -0.05 4.67 16.32
CA CYS A 188 -0.98 4.23 17.34
C CYS A 188 -0.61 2.78 17.76
N PRO A 189 -0.48 2.50 19.07
CA PRO A 189 -0.15 1.17 19.56
C PRO A 189 -1.10 0.10 19.02
N LYS A 190 -0.58 -1.10 18.76
CA LYS A 190 -1.36 -2.18 18.14
C LYS A 190 -2.55 -2.59 19.00
N GLU A 191 -2.35 -2.64 20.32
CA GLU A 191 -3.35 -3.03 21.30
C GLU A 191 -4.52 -2.03 21.31
N ILE A 192 -4.22 -0.73 21.20
CA ILE A 192 -5.21 0.34 21.11
C ILE A 192 -6.01 0.24 19.80
N LYS A 193 -5.33 0.01 18.67
CA LYS A 193 -6.01 -0.20 17.37
C LYS A 193 -6.94 -1.40 17.43
N GLN A 194 -6.48 -2.51 18.02
CA GLN A 194 -7.26 -3.73 18.15
C GLN A 194 -8.48 -3.52 19.05
N GLU A 195 -8.33 -2.85 20.19
CA GLU A 195 -9.44 -2.48 21.08
C GLU A 195 -10.48 -1.62 20.35
N ILE A 196 -10.04 -0.62 19.59
CA ILE A 196 -10.93 0.20 18.75
C ILE A 196 -11.66 -0.65 17.70
N PHE A 197 -10.95 -1.52 16.97
CA PHE A 197 -11.56 -2.36 15.95
C PHE A 197 -12.58 -3.34 16.54
N GLN A 198 -12.34 -3.87 17.74
CA GLN A 198 -13.26 -4.76 18.45
C GLN A 198 -14.61 -4.08 18.80
N MET A 199 -14.61 -2.76 19.00
CA MET A 199 -15.83 -1.99 19.27
C MET A 199 -16.64 -1.69 18.00
N LEU A 200 -16.00 -1.66 16.82
CA LEU A 200 -16.65 -1.30 15.57
C LEU A 200 -17.48 -2.46 14.98
N PRO A 201 -18.50 -2.18 14.14
CA PRO A 201 -19.32 -3.20 13.51
C PRO A 201 -18.50 -4.23 12.71
N SER A 202 -18.80 -5.51 12.95
CA SER A 202 -18.13 -6.67 12.35
C SER A 202 -18.61 -7.02 10.94
N SER A 203 -19.68 -6.38 10.43
CA SER A 203 -20.31 -6.64 9.13
C SER A 203 -19.44 -6.25 7.91
N TYR A 204 -18.13 -6.21 8.09
CA TYR A 204 -17.15 -5.87 7.09
C TYR A 204 -17.03 -7.01 6.07
N LYS A 205 -17.48 -6.75 4.83
CA LYS A 205 -17.29 -7.62 3.66
C LYS A 205 -16.21 -7.01 2.77
N PRO A 206 -14.92 -7.26 3.04
CA PRO A 206 -13.84 -6.65 2.27
C PRO A 206 -13.91 -7.08 0.80
N LYS A 207 -13.80 -6.11 -0.10
CA LYS A 207 -13.53 -6.36 -1.53
C LYS A 207 -12.04 -6.37 -1.85
N TYR A 208 -11.21 -5.86 -0.94
CA TYR A 208 -9.76 -5.83 -1.06
C TYR A 208 -9.10 -5.95 0.32
N ILE A 209 -7.85 -6.40 0.35
CA ILE A 209 -6.98 -6.41 1.53
C ILE A 209 -5.77 -5.52 1.23
N SER A 210 -5.39 -4.68 2.18
CA SER A 210 -4.26 -3.77 2.09
C SER A 210 -3.68 -3.49 3.47
N MET A 211 -2.51 -2.88 3.52
CA MET A 211 -1.92 -2.43 4.79
C MET A 211 -2.83 -1.49 5.61
N PHE A 212 -3.77 -0.80 4.97
CA PHE A 212 -4.65 0.18 5.61
C PHE A 212 -5.87 -0.45 6.29
N ASN A 213 -6.41 -1.54 5.76
CA ASN A 213 -7.58 -2.22 6.32
C ASN A 213 -7.24 -3.56 7.00
N TRP A 214 -6.00 -4.04 6.87
CA TRP A 214 -5.56 -5.31 7.45
C TRP A 214 -5.83 -5.38 8.95
N GLY A 215 -5.55 -4.33 9.72
CA GLY A 215 -5.78 -4.34 11.17
C GLY A 215 -7.25 -4.60 11.56
N LYS A 216 -8.21 -4.10 10.77
CA LYS A 216 -9.64 -4.38 10.98
C LYS A 216 -9.97 -5.83 10.64
N ILE A 217 -9.45 -6.34 9.54
CA ILE A 217 -9.68 -7.72 9.09
C ILE A 217 -9.05 -8.72 10.07
N SER A 218 -7.80 -8.49 10.47
CA SER A 218 -7.06 -9.39 11.36
C SER A 218 -7.71 -9.51 12.74
N THR A 219 -8.33 -8.44 13.23
CA THR A 219 -9.08 -8.44 14.50
C THR A 219 -10.24 -9.44 14.49
N PHE A 220 -10.88 -9.65 13.33
CA PHE A 220 -12.02 -10.55 13.16
C PHE A 220 -11.71 -11.64 12.13
N LEU A 221 -10.45 -12.07 12.04
CA LEU A 221 -10.00 -12.89 10.91
C LEU A 221 -10.83 -14.17 10.79
N MET A 222 -11.18 -14.82 11.90
CA MET A 222 -11.94 -16.07 11.89
C MET A 222 -13.41 -15.92 11.48
N THR A 223 -14.01 -14.74 11.68
CA THR A 223 -15.45 -14.50 11.43
C THR A 223 -15.70 -13.68 10.17
N THR A 224 -14.70 -12.95 9.67
CA THR A 224 -14.81 -12.11 8.47
C THR A 224 -14.95 -12.98 7.22
N ASP A 225 -15.99 -12.78 6.42
CA ASP A 225 -16.09 -13.43 5.11
C ASP A 225 -15.11 -12.79 4.11
N LEU A 226 -14.12 -13.57 3.67
CA LEU A 226 -13.10 -13.15 2.69
C LEU A 226 -13.45 -13.60 1.26
N SER A 227 -14.55 -14.33 1.05
CA SER A 227 -14.90 -14.88 -0.27
C SER A 227 -15.06 -13.82 -1.35
N GLY A 228 -15.43 -12.59 -0.99
CA GLY A 228 -15.60 -11.45 -1.88
C GLY A 228 -14.33 -10.62 -2.15
N VAL A 229 -13.19 -10.96 -1.57
CA VAL A 229 -11.92 -10.24 -1.76
C VAL A 229 -11.40 -10.49 -3.17
N LYS A 230 -11.23 -9.42 -3.95
CA LYS A 230 -10.72 -9.45 -5.33
C LYS A 230 -9.26 -9.05 -5.46
N THR A 231 -8.78 -8.20 -4.58
CA THR A 231 -7.43 -7.62 -4.66
C THR A 231 -6.75 -7.68 -3.30
N ILE A 232 -5.52 -8.17 -3.27
CA ILE A 232 -4.62 -8.01 -2.13
C ILE A 232 -3.48 -7.10 -2.59
N HIS A 233 -3.36 -5.92 -1.99
CA HIS A 233 -2.42 -4.88 -2.38
C HIS A 233 -1.56 -4.46 -1.20
N TRP A 234 -0.29 -4.85 -1.21
CA TRP A 234 0.67 -4.53 -0.16
C TRP A 234 1.76 -3.60 -0.69
N VAL A 235 1.67 -2.32 -0.35
CA VAL A 235 2.69 -1.34 -0.75
C VAL A 235 3.92 -1.51 0.15
N PHE A 236 4.93 -2.29 -0.25
CA PHE A 236 6.25 -2.14 0.39
C PHE A 236 6.95 -0.93 -0.23
N GLY A 237 7.11 0.11 0.59
CA GLY A 237 7.90 1.27 0.21
C GLY A 237 9.36 1.17 0.60
N LEU A 238 9.72 0.50 1.71
CA LEU A 238 11.03 0.77 2.33
C LEU A 238 11.72 -0.36 3.12
N LEU A 239 11.09 -1.50 3.41
CA LEU A 239 11.75 -2.55 4.23
C LEU A 239 11.53 -3.97 3.67
N PRO A 240 12.60 -4.67 3.23
CA PRO A 240 12.54 -5.90 2.42
C PRO A 240 12.25 -7.21 3.18
N THR A 241 11.88 -7.17 4.47
CA THR A 241 11.88 -8.38 5.32
C THR A 241 10.64 -8.61 6.17
N TYR A 242 9.57 -7.82 6.02
CA TYR A 242 8.35 -8.06 6.77
C TYR A 242 7.41 -8.98 5.97
N SER A 243 7.04 -10.11 6.57
CA SER A 243 5.97 -10.99 6.09
C SER A 243 4.69 -10.18 5.81
N TRP A 244 3.89 -10.58 4.81
CA TRP A 244 2.67 -9.82 4.39
C TRP A 244 1.72 -9.57 5.54
N PHE A 245 1.68 -10.55 6.44
CA PHE A 245 0.93 -10.48 7.66
C PHE A 245 1.89 -10.60 8.83
N GLU A 246 1.41 -10.22 10.00
CA GLU A 246 2.20 -10.30 11.23
C GLU A 246 2.73 -11.72 11.45
N PRO A 247 3.89 -11.89 12.10
CA PRO A 247 4.41 -13.21 12.44
C PRO A 247 3.34 -14.08 13.12
N GLY A 248 3.18 -15.31 12.64
CA GLY A 248 2.19 -16.26 13.17
C GLY A 248 0.83 -16.26 12.47
N VAL A 249 0.61 -15.38 11.48
CA VAL A 249 -0.59 -15.45 10.62
C VAL A 249 -0.41 -16.52 9.54
N ASP A 250 -1.41 -17.39 9.39
CA ASP A 250 -1.48 -18.41 8.33
C ASP A 250 -1.88 -17.78 6.99
N HIS A 251 -0.88 -17.50 6.13
CA HIS A 251 -1.08 -16.86 4.83
C HIS A 251 -1.88 -17.75 3.88
N GLN A 252 -1.64 -19.05 3.93
CA GLN A 252 -2.30 -20.04 3.09
C GLN A 252 -3.81 -20.05 3.36
N ASN A 253 -4.22 -20.11 4.64
CA ASN A 253 -5.63 -20.09 5.02
C ASN A 253 -6.34 -18.81 4.54
N ILE A 254 -5.68 -17.66 4.63
CA ILE A 254 -6.23 -16.39 4.14
C ILE A 254 -6.48 -16.44 2.62
N LEU A 255 -5.47 -16.86 1.85
CA LEU A 255 -5.58 -16.95 0.40
C LEU A 255 -6.66 -17.94 -0.03
N GLN A 256 -6.73 -19.11 0.62
CA GLN A 256 -7.76 -20.13 0.37
C GLN A 256 -9.18 -19.61 0.64
N ARG A 257 -9.36 -18.63 1.53
CA ARG A 257 -10.67 -18.02 1.79
C ARG A 257 -11.04 -16.93 0.79
N CYS A 258 -10.08 -16.38 0.05
CA CYS A 258 -10.29 -15.31 -0.94
C CYS A 258 -10.75 -15.87 -2.30
N ARG A 259 -11.96 -16.45 -2.36
CA ARG A 259 -12.45 -17.16 -3.57
C ARG A 259 -12.70 -16.27 -4.79
N ALA A 260 -12.84 -14.96 -4.62
CA ALA A 260 -12.95 -14.00 -5.71
C ALA A 260 -11.63 -13.32 -6.09
N LEU A 261 -10.49 -13.79 -5.56
CA LEU A 261 -9.19 -13.14 -5.76
C LEU A 261 -8.77 -13.19 -7.24
N THR A 262 -8.52 -12.01 -7.80
CA THR A 262 -8.04 -11.84 -9.18
C THR A 262 -6.71 -11.10 -9.24
N GLN A 263 -6.36 -10.33 -8.21
CA GLN A 263 -5.13 -9.54 -8.18
C GLN A 263 -4.38 -9.75 -6.85
N LEU A 264 -3.11 -10.09 -6.95
CA LEU A 264 -2.23 -10.31 -5.81
C LEU A 264 -0.93 -9.51 -5.98
N GLU A 265 -0.70 -8.55 -5.09
CA GLU A 265 0.58 -7.88 -4.95
C GLU A 265 1.26 -8.37 -3.67
N SER A 266 2.40 -9.07 -3.84
CA SER A 266 3.13 -9.84 -2.83
C SER A 266 2.66 -11.30 -2.69
N GLY A 267 3.56 -12.27 -2.90
CA GLY A 267 3.21 -13.68 -3.17
C GLY A 267 4.40 -14.66 -3.17
N ASN A 268 4.47 -15.59 -2.22
CA ASN A 268 5.37 -16.72 -1.99
C ASN A 268 4.48 -17.74 -1.24
N CYS A 269 4.61 -19.04 -1.47
CA CYS A 269 3.68 -20.11 -1.09
C CYS A 269 2.42 -20.22 -1.97
N PHE A 270 2.56 -20.94 -3.09
CA PHE A 270 1.46 -21.32 -3.98
C PHE A 270 1.14 -22.83 -3.95
N ASP A 271 1.78 -23.58 -3.06
CA ASP A 271 1.61 -25.04 -2.92
C ASP A 271 0.15 -25.44 -2.69
N TRP A 272 -0.58 -24.63 -1.94
CA TRP A 272 -2.01 -24.83 -1.71
C TRP A 272 -2.82 -24.77 -3.01
N ALA A 273 -2.47 -23.85 -3.91
CA ALA A 273 -3.16 -23.66 -5.18
C ALA A 273 -2.78 -24.76 -6.18
N VAL A 274 -1.54 -25.23 -6.13
CA VAL A 274 -1.09 -26.44 -6.85
C VAL A 274 -1.92 -27.65 -6.43
N GLN A 275 -2.09 -27.86 -5.12
CA GLN A 275 -2.89 -28.97 -4.60
C GLN A 275 -4.37 -28.83 -4.97
N GLU A 276 -4.97 -27.66 -4.79
CA GLU A 276 -6.37 -27.42 -5.19
C GLU A 276 -6.58 -27.71 -6.69
N LYS A 277 -5.64 -27.31 -7.55
CA LYS A 277 -5.70 -27.59 -8.99
C LYS A 277 -5.57 -29.09 -9.29
N LYS A 278 -4.62 -29.79 -8.65
CA LYS A 278 -4.46 -31.25 -8.81
C LYS A 278 -5.73 -32.00 -8.40
N ASP A 279 -6.33 -31.61 -7.28
CA ASP A 279 -7.58 -32.19 -6.77
C ASP A 279 -8.79 -31.89 -7.67
N PHE A 280 -8.77 -30.74 -8.35
CA PHE A 280 -9.79 -30.35 -9.31
C PHE A 280 -9.66 -31.14 -10.61
N ASP A 281 -8.44 -31.24 -11.16
CA ASP A 281 -8.18 -31.96 -12.40
C ASP A 281 -8.41 -33.48 -12.22
N SER A 282 -8.10 -34.07 -11.06
CA SER A 282 -8.38 -35.49 -10.78
C SER A 282 -9.87 -35.82 -10.74
N ARG A 283 -10.68 -35.00 -10.07
CA ARG A 283 -12.14 -35.15 -10.04
C ARG A 283 -12.79 -35.04 -11.42
N HIS A 284 -12.23 -34.20 -12.30
CA HIS A 284 -12.74 -34.04 -13.65
C HIS A 284 -12.52 -35.27 -14.54
N LEU A 285 -11.51 -36.08 -14.26
CA LEU A 285 -11.26 -37.34 -14.96
C LEU A 285 -12.23 -38.45 -14.50
N ASP A 286 -12.62 -38.45 -13.22
CA ASP A 286 -13.47 -39.48 -12.63
C ASP A 286 -14.97 -39.17 -12.72
N ALA A 287 -15.36 -37.89 -12.82
CA ALA A 287 -16.75 -37.45 -12.75
C ALA A 287 -17.48 -37.54 -14.11
N SER A 288 -17.68 -38.76 -14.61
CA SER A 288 -18.68 -39.05 -15.65
C SER A 288 -20.12 -39.18 -15.09
N GLY A 289 -20.37 -38.90 -13.79
CA GLY A 289 -21.69 -39.15 -13.21
C GLY A 289 -22.04 -38.62 -11.82
N SER A 290 -21.26 -37.72 -11.20
CA SER A 290 -21.63 -37.19 -9.86
C SER A 290 -21.42 -35.68 -9.74
N SER A 291 -22.54 -34.96 -9.66
CA SER A 291 -22.68 -33.51 -9.52
C SER A 291 -22.40 -33.04 -8.08
N SER A 292 -21.19 -33.29 -7.58
CA SER A 292 -20.78 -32.80 -6.26
C SER A 292 -20.16 -31.39 -6.34
N LEU A 293 -20.80 -30.47 -5.59
CA LEU A 293 -20.41 -29.12 -5.19
C LEU A 293 -19.11 -28.54 -5.78
N SER A 294 -19.31 -27.58 -6.68
CA SER A 294 -18.32 -26.76 -7.39
C SER A 294 -17.38 -25.99 -6.46
N CYS A 295 -16.30 -26.65 -6.01
CA CYS A 295 -15.12 -25.94 -5.52
C CYS A 295 -14.50 -25.19 -6.70
N ARG A 296 -14.89 -23.91 -6.87
CA ARG A 296 -14.32 -23.04 -7.91
C ARG A 296 -12.88 -22.71 -7.54
N LEU A 297 -11.94 -23.09 -8.42
CA LEU A 297 -10.54 -22.66 -8.34
C LEU A 297 -10.46 -21.14 -8.32
N VAL A 298 -9.50 -20.61 -7.56
CA VAL A 298 -9.22 -19.17 -7.54
C VAL A 298 -8.74 -18.73 -8.93
N ALA A 299 -9.38 -17.71 -9.49
CA ALA A 299 -9.10 -17.22 -10.84
C ALA A 299 -8.14 -16.03 -10.81
N LEU A 300 -6.92 -16.27 -10.30
CA LEU A 300 -5.90 -15.24 -10.19
C LEU A 300 -5.43 -14.84 -11.60
N SER A 301 -5.59 -13.55 -11.95
CA SER A 301 -5.27 -13.04 -13.29
C SER A 301 -4.08 -12.09 -13.30
N LYS A 302 -3.81 -11.38 -12.20
CA LYS A 302 -2.64 -10.50 -12.09
C LYS A 302 -1.87 -10.79 -10.81
N VAL A 303 -0.56 -11.00 -10.97
CA VAL A 303 0.37 -11.13 -9.86
C VAL A 303 1.52 -10.14 -10.02
N THR A 304 1.80 -9.39 -8.97
CA THR A 304 2.95 -8.49 -8.87
C THR A 304 3.75 -8.83 -7.62
N ILE A 305 4.99 -9.28 -7.76
CA ILE A 305 5.88 -9.66 -6.67
C ILE A 305 7.00 -8.64 -6.61
N GLN A 306 7.02 -7.81 -5.57
CA GLN A 306 8.04 -6.76 -5.44
C GLN A 306 9.43 -7.34 -5.21
N GLN A 307 9.51 -8.40 -4.40
CA GLN A 307 10.74 -9.12 -4.12
C GLN A 307 10.44 -10.61 -3.99
N PHE A 308 10.96 -11.40 -4.93
CA PHE A 308 10.82 -12.85 -4.95
C PHE A 308 12.02 -13.50 -4.25
N SER A 309 11.76 -14.41 -3.31
CA SER A 309 12.82 -15.12 -2.59
C SER A 309 13.17 -16.42 -3.31
N LEU A 310 14.45 -16.64 -3.60
CA LEU A 310 14.93 -17.91 -4.15
C LEU A 310 14.90 -19.01 -3.07
N PRO A 311 14.64 -20.28 -3.42
CA PRO A 311 14.56 -20.85 -4.77
C PRO A 311 13.22 -20.61 -5.51
N LEU A 312 13.19 -20.87 -6.82
CA LEU A 312 12.07 -20.57 -7.73
C LEU A 312 10.84 -21.49 -7.60
N HIS A 313 10.83 -22.43 -6.65
CA HIS A 313 9.73 -23.40 -6.48
C HIS A 313 8.35 -22.72 -6.43
N ASP A 314 8.24 -21.60 -5.71
CA ASP A 314 6.98 -20.84 -5.61
C ASP A 314 6.55 -20.22 -6.94
N LEU A 315 7.49 -19.83 -7.79
CA LEU A 315 7.19 -19.23 -9.09
C LEU A 315 6.67 -20.30 -10.05
N ASP A 316 7.29 -21.48 -10.05
CA ASP A 316 6.84 -22.61 -10.85
C ASP A 316 5.47 -23.12 -10.36
N ALA A 317 5.26 -23.13 -9.03
CA ALA A 317 3.97 -23.42 -8.41
C ALA A 317 2.89 -22.41 -8.83
N LEU A 318 3.21 -21.11 -8.90
CA LEU A 318 2.30 -20.07 -9.41
C LEU A 318 1.94 -20.32 -10.87
N ALA A 319 2.95 -20.53 -11.73
CA ALA A 319 2.74 -20.77 -13.16
C ALA A 319 1.88 -22.02 -13.39
N PHE A 320 2.15 -23.09 -12.65
CA PHE A 320 1.35 -24.31 -12.68
C PHE A 320 -0.09 -24.05 -12.19
N ALA A 321 -0.25 -23.48 -10.99
CA ALA A 321 -1.56 -23.35 -10.34
C ALA A 321 -2.52 -22.46 -11.12
N PHE A 322 -2.02 -21.38 -11.72
CA PHE A 322 -2.84 -20.37 -12.40
C PHE A 322 -2.67 -20.37 -13.93
N SER A 323 -2.20 -21.48 -14.50
CA SER A 323 -1.90 -21.57 -15.93
C SER A 323 -3.07 -21.21 -16.86
N ARG A 324 -4.31 -21.39 -16.39
CA ARG A 324 -5.56 -21.12 -17.14
C ARG A 324 -6.13 -19.72 -16.89
N THR A 325 -5.56 -18.91 -15.99
CA THR A 325 -6.17 -17.64 -15.58
C THR A 325 -5.19 -16.48 -15.53
N LEU A 326 -3.88 -16.76 -15.40
CA LEU A 326 -2.85 -15.74 -15.26
C LEU A 326 -2.69 -14.94 -16.56
N GLU A 327 -2.99 -13.65 -16.51
CA GLU A 327 -2.84 -12.70 -17.61
C GLU A 327 -1.62 -11.78 -17.47
N HIS A 328 -1.19 -11.54 -16.23
CA HIS A 328 -0.12 -10.60 -15.92
C HIS A 328 0.76 -11.15 -14.79
N LEU A 329 2.06 -11.25 -15.05
CA LEU A 329 3.08 -11.58 -14.07
C LEU A 329 4.16 -10.51 -14.06
N ASP A 330 4.39 -9.86 -12.92
CA ASP A 330 5.42 -8.84 -12.73
C ASP A 330 6.26 -9.12 -11.49
N ILE A 331 7.53 -9.47 -11.67
CA ILE A 331 8.50 -9.67 -10.59
C ILE A 331 9.49 -8.50 -10.63
N GLN A 332 9.49 -7.66 -9.60
CA GLN A 332 10.28 -6.43 -9.58
C GLN A 332 11.69 -6.62 -9.02
N SER A 333 11.93 -7.67 -8.25
CA SER A 333 13.29 -8.03 -7.81
C SER A 333 13.35 -9.48 -7.36
N PHE A 334 14.56 -10.04 -7.33
CA PHE A 334 14.87 -11.34 -6.75
C PHE A 334 15.81 -11.14 -5.55
N SER A 335 15.71 -12.04 -4.58
CA SER A 335 16.59 -12.08 -3.41
C SER A 335 16.96 -13.50 -3.03
N GLY A 336 18.19 -13.71 -2.61
CA GLY A 336 18.70 -15.01 -2.21
C GLY A 336 20.17 -14.94 -1.76
N PRO A 337 20.71 -16.01 -1.17
CA PRO A 337 22.05 -16.03 -0.58
C PRO A 337 23.18 -16.02 -1.61
N ASP A 338 22.92 -16.44 -2.84
CA ASP A 338 23.93 -16.52 -3.90
C ASP A 338 23.58 -15.57 -5.05
N LEU A 339 24.31 -14.45 -5.14
CA LEU A 339 24.17 -13.49 -6.23
C LEU A 339 24.95 -13.92 -7.49
N THR A 340 25.80 -14.95 -7.38
CA THR A 340 26.71 -15.36 -8.46
C THR A 340 26.09 -16.37 -9.41
N LEU A 341 25.14 -17.18 -8.93
CA LEU A 341 24.48 -18.17 -9.76
C LEU A 341 23.36 -17.56 -10.62
N PRO A 342 23.25 -17.95 -11.90
CA PRO A 342 22.12 -17.57 -12.74
C PRO A 342 20.78 -18.08 -12.18
N VAL A 343 19.74 -17.27 -12.33
CA VAL A 343 18.36 -17.62 -11.97
C VAL A 343 17.66 -18.15 -13.21
N HIS A 344 17.37 -19.46 -13.22
CA HIS A 344 16.77 -20.15 -14.37
C HIS A 344 15.25 -20.11 -14.32
N ILE A 345 14.59 -19.33 -15.18
CA ILE A 345 13.14 -19.12 -15.16
C ILE A 345 12.47 -19.87 -16.31
N GLY A 346 11.36 -20.55 -16.02
CA GLY A 346 10.49 -21.16 -17.04
C GLY A 346 10.65 -22.67 -17.20
N CYS A 347 11.62 -23.29 -16.52
CA CYS A 347 11.82 -24.73 -16.60
C CYS A 347 10.59 -25.48 -16.06
N GLY A 348 9.91 -26.22 -16.94
CA GLY A 348 8.71 -26.98 -16.56
C GLY A 348 7.43 -26.14 -16.44
N TRP A 349 7.44 -24.88 -16.91
CA TRP A 349 6.20 -24.14 -17.07
C TRP A 349 5.30 -24.85 -18.07
N LEU A 350 3.99 -24.79 -17.80
CA LEU A 350 2.96 -25.29 -18.70
C LEU A 350 2.57 -24.19 -19.70
N HIS A 351 1.71 -24.52 -20.66
CA HIS A 351 1.10 -23.53 -21.53
C HIS A 351 0.35 -22.48 -20.70
N LEU A 352 0.77 -21.22 -20.84
CA LEU A 352 0.18 -20.04 -20.22
C LEU A 352 -0.60 -19.26 -21.28
N ASP A 353 -1.65 -19.88 -21.81
CA ASP A 353 -2.39 -19.38 -22.98
C ASP A 353 -3.04 -18.01 -22.78
N HIS A 354 -3.19 -17.57 -21.53
CA HIS A 354 -3.79 -16.28 -21.18
C HIS A 354 -2.76 -15.21 -20.81
N LEU A 355 -1.47 -15.54 -20.70
CA LEU A 355 -0.44 -14.61 -20.24
C LEU A 355 -0.14 -13.56 -21.31
N LYS A 356 -0.59 -12.33 -21.07
CA LYS A 356 -0.42 -11.18 -21.96
C LYS A 356 0.79 -10.32 -21.59
N ILE A 357 1.16 -10.30 -20.32
CA ILE A 357 2.21 -9.41 -19.79
C ILE A 357 3.15 -10.21 -18.90
N LEU A 358 4.43 -10.26 -19.28
CA LEU A 358 5.51 -10.85 -18.49
C LEU A 358 6.58 -9.80 -18.19
N LYS A 359 6.79 -9.49 -16.91
CA LYS A 359 7.82 -8.57 -16.43
C LYS A 359 8.70 -9.27 -15.40
N LEU A 360 10.00 -9.31 -15.68
CA LEU A 360 11.01 -9.90 -14.82
C LEU A 360 12.14 -8.87 -14.64
N HIS A 361 12.33 -8.41 -13.41
CA HIS A 361 13.40 -7.50 -13.05
C HIS A 361 14.30 -8.14 -11.99
N ALA A 362 15.58 -8.28 -12.32
CA ALA A 362 16.58 -8.91 -11.48
C ALA A 362 17.82 -8.01 -11.39
N PRO A 363 17.75 -6.89 -10.66
CA PRO A 363 18.85 -5.93 -10.63
C PRO A 363 20.14 -6.46 -10.00
N LYS A 364 20.08 -7.62 -9.32
CA LYS A 364 21.19 -8.23 -8.58
C LYS A 364 21.52 -9.66 -9.04
N HIS A 365 20.83 -10.19 -10.04
CA HIS A 365 20.97 -11.57 -10.48
C HIS A 365 20.97 -11.65 -12.00
N ARG A 366 21.75 -12.58 -12.57
CA ARG A 366 21.66 -12.93 -13.99
C ARG A 366 20.41 -13.77 -14.24
N LEU A 367 19.56 -13.37 -15.19
CA LEU A 367 18.38 -14.16 -15.57
C LEU A 367 18.70 -15.05 -16.78
N THR A 368 18.49 -16.34 -16.64
CA THR A 368 18.52 -17.29 -17.75
C THR A 368 17.10 -17.80 -17.98
N LEU A 369 16.56 -17.59 -19.18
CA LEU A 369 15.22 -18.05 -19.53
C LEU A 369 15.30 -19.44 -20.15
N ASP A 370 14.34 -20.29 -19.83
CA ASP A 370 14.11 -21.53 -20.55
C ASP A 370 13.79 -21.22 -22.03
N PRO A 371 14.41 -21.91 -23.01
CA PRO A 371 14.17 -21.65 -24.43
C PRO A 371 12.70 -21.78 -24.85
N LEU A 372 11.90 -22.58 -24.13
CA LEU A 372 10.49 -22.80 -24.42
C LEU A 372 9.56 -21.83 -23.69
N LEU A 373 10.04 -21.06 -22.70
CA LEU A 373 9.22 -20.20 -21.85
C LEU A 373 8.29 -19.28 -22.66
N LEU A 374 8.86 -18.57 -23.64
CA LEU A 374 8.09 -17.62 -24.45
C LEU A 374 7.20 -18.35 -25.47
N ALA A 375 7.63 -19.50 -26.00
CA ALA A 375 6.82 -20.33 -26.89
C ALA A 375 5.57 -20.90 -26.20
N GLN A 376 5.64 -21.12 -24.89
CA GLN A 376 4.51 -21.55 -24.05
C GLN A 376 3.52 -20.42 -23.72
N CYS A 377 3.80 -19.19 -24.15
CA CYS A 377 2.99 -18.00 -23.86
C CYS A 377 2.57 -17.29 -25.16
N PRO A 378 1.74 -17.92 -26.01
CA PRO A 378 1.46 -17.44 -27.37
C PRO A 378 0.69 -16.10 -27.43
N THR A 379 0.05 -15.69 -26.34
CA THR A 379 -0.77 -14.47 -26.26
C THR A 379 -0.03 -13.27 -25.65
N LEU A 380 1.29 -13.37 -25.48
CA LEU A 380 2.11 -12.27 -24.97
C LEU A 380 2.01 -11.03 -25.86
N THR A 381 1.66 -9.91 -25.23
CA THR A 381 1.59 -8.57 -25.84
C THR A 381 2.71 -7.65 -25.35
N GLU A 382 3.22 -7.87 -24.14
CA GLU A 382 4.30 -7.10 -23.53
C GLU A 382 5.26 -8.04 -22.76
N VAL A 383 6.53 -7.98 -23.13
CA VAL A 383 7.62 -8.69 -22.44
C VAL A 383 8.66 -7.67 -21.99
N LYS A 384 8.97 -7.66 -20.69
CA LYS A 384 10.04 -6.85 -20.10
C LYS A 384 10.94 -7.71 -19.22
N ILE A 385 12.13 -8.01 -19.69
CA ILE A 385 13.10 -8.86 -18.96
C ILE A 385 14.37 -8.05 -18.80
N THR A 386 14.78 -7.84 -17.56
CA THR A 386 15.85 -6.92 -17.25
C THR A 386 16.70 -7.46 -16.10
N ASP A 387 17.99 -7.55 -16.34
CA ASP A 387 18.99 -7.82 -15.32
C ASP A 387 20.18 -6.85 -15.44
N GLU A 388 21.14 -6.97 -14.53
CA GLU A 388 22.39 -6.20 -14.53
C GLU A 388 23.61 -7.05 -14.93
N THR A 389 23.43 -8.01 -15.84
CA THR A 389 24.55 -8.79 -16.40
C THR A 389 25.27 -7.97 -17.47
N TYR A 390 26.51 -7.58 -17.18
CA TYR A 390 27.37 -6.82 -18.11
C TYR A 390 28.57 -7.65 -18.59
N GLU A 391 29.11 -8.48 -17.70
CA GLU A 391 30.20 -9.40 -18.01
C GLU A 391 29.64 -10.69 -18.64
N HIS A 392 30.17 -11.06 -19.80
CA HIS A 392 29.76 -12.26 -20.53
C HIS A 392 30.88 -12.78 -21.42
N SER A 393 30.93 -14.10 -21.60
CA SER A 393 31.64 -14.71 -22.74
C SER A 393 30.68 -14.87 -23.90
N SER A 394 31.15 -14.68 -25.13
CA SER A 394 30.35 -14.96 -26.33
C SER A 394 29.96 -16.43 -26.45
N GLU A 395 30.73 -17.33 -25.85
CA GLU A 395 30.48 -18.78 -25.86
C GLU A 395 29.28 -19.17 -24.99
N ASP A 396 28.93 -18.34 -24.01
CA ASP A 396 27.82 -18.59 -23.09
C ASP A 396 26.46 -18.15 -23.66
N ILE A 397 26.44 -17.41 -24.77
CA ILE A 397 25.22 -16.84 -25.34
C ILE A 397 24.46 -17.91 -26.13
N VAL A 398 23.37 -18.40 -25.54
CA VAL A 398 22.41 -19.26 -26.23
C VAL A 398 21.27 -18.40 -26.77
N HIS A 399 21.15 -18.36 -28.09
CA HIS A 399 20.05 -17.66 -28.75
C HIS A 399 18.77 -18.48 -28.75
N CYS A 400 17.65 -17.82 -28.41
CA CYS A 400 16.33 -18.45 -28.40
C CYS A 400 15.41 -17.74 -29.40
N PRO A 401 15.28 -18.24 -30.65
CA PRO A 401 14.27 -17.74 -31.57
C PRO A 401 12.87 -18.13 -31.06
N VAL A 402 11.92 -17.20 -31.13
CA VAL A 402 10.55 -17.44 -30.63
C VAL A 402 9.53 -16.86 -31.60
N ASP A 403 8.41 -17.57 -31.77
CA ASP A 403 7.23 -17.08 -32.48
C ASP A 403 6.28 -16.37 -31.51
N LEU A 404 6.05 -15.07 -31.70
CA LEU A 404 5.24 -14.23 -30.80
C LEU A 404 4.38 -13.25 -31.63
N PRO A 405 3.37 -13.75 -32.37
CA PRO A 405 2.66 -12.97 -33.39
C PRO A 405 1.94 -11.74 -32.82
N GLY A 406 1.47 -11.80 -31.56
CA GLY A 406 0.77 -10.71 -30.89
C GLY A 406 1.63 -9.74 -30.09
N LEU A 407 2.97 -9.89 -30.13
CA LEU A 407 3.86 -9.08 -29.28
C LEU A 407 3.96 -7.65 -29.77
N THR A 408 3.50 -6.69 -28.94
CA THR A 408 3.52 -5.26 -29.27
C THR A 408 4.72 -4.52 -28.69
N LYS A 409 5.24 -5.00 -27.55
CA LYS A 409 6.32 -4.35 -26.80
C LYS A 409 7.33 -5.37 -26.26
N LEU A 410 8.60 -5.18 -26.60
CA LEU A 410 9.71 -6.00 -26.15
C LEU A 410 10.81 -5.13 -25.53
N TYR A 411 11.08 -5.34 -24.25
CA TYR A 411 12.12 -4.64 -23.49
C TYR A 411 13.09 -5.65 -22.88
N LEU A 412 14.29 -5.75 -23.43
CA LEU A 412 15.31 -6.67 -22.94
C LEU A 412 16.53 -5.87 -22.47
N LYS A 413 17.05 -6.21 -21.28
CA LYS A 413 18.26 -5.61 -20.72
C LYS A 413 19.17 -6.67 -20.10
N GLY A 414 20.47 -6.54 -20.33
CA GLY A 414 21.49 -7.44 -19.78
C GLY A 414 21.50 -8.77 -20.51
N TRP A 415 21.47 -9.89 -19.78
CA TRP A 415 21.58 -11.22 -20.38
C TRP A 415 20.48 -11.51 -21.40
N SER A 416 19.25 -11.12 -21.09
CA SER A 416 18.10 -11.28 -21.97
C SER A 416 18.22 -10.52 -23.31
N ALA A 417 18.98 -9.41 -23.34
CA ALA A 417 19.24 -8.68 -24.58
C ALA A 417 20.30 -9.39 -25.45
N LEU A 418 21.28 -10.05 -24.84
CA LEU A 418 22.32 -10.82 -25.55
C LEU A 418 21.76 -12.10 -26.19
N SER A 419 20.86 -12.80 -25.50
CA SER A 419 20.24 -14.02 -26.00
C SER A 419 19.13 -13.77 -27.05
N PHE A 420 18.77 -12.52 -27.32
CA PHE A 420 17.77 -12.17 -28.32
C PHE A 420 18.22 -12.59 -29.73
N HIS A 421 17.39 -13.38 -30.41
CA HIS A 421 17.64 -13.78 -31.79
C HIS A 421 16.86 -12.88 -32.77
N PRO A 422 17.51 -12.22 -33.75
CA PRO A 422 16.85 -11.30 -34.69
C PRO A 422 15.70 -11.93 -35.52
N VAL A 423 15.70 -13.24 -35.74
CA VAL A 423 14.60 -13.94 -36.44
C VAL A 423 13.26 -13.78 -35.72
N THR A 424 13.25 -13.56 -34.40
CA THR A 424 12.02 -13.25 -33.64
C THR A 424 11.27 -12.04 -34.23
N LEU A 425 11.96 -11.11 -34.88
CA LEU A 425 11.31 -9.95 -35.54
C LEU A 425 10.43 -10.36 -36.74
N LYS A 426 10.74 -11.49 -37.40
CA LYS A 426 9.94 -11.99 -38.53
C LYS A 426 8.61 -12.57 -38.08
N SER A 427 8.55 -13.07 -36.84
CA SER A 427 7.39 -13.66 -36.21
C SER A 427 6.61 -12.67 -35.31
N THR A 428 7.03 -11.41 -35.21
CA THR A 428 6.36 -10.39 -34.39
C THR A 428 5.89 -9.21 -35.24
N PRO A 429 4.90 -9.39 -36.14
CA PRO A 429 4.44 -8.33 -37.04
C PRO A 429 3.82 -7.13 -36.30
N GLU A 430 3.26 -7.35 -35.11
CA GLU A 430 2.62 -6.32 -34.28
C GLU A 430 3.60 -5.51 -33.41
N LEU A 431 4.91 -5.76 -33.52
CA LEU A 431 5.92 -5.16 -32.64
C LEU A 431 6.12 -3.67 -32.94
N THR A 432 5.55 -2.82 -32.09
CA THR A 432 5.68 -1.36 -32.18
C THR A 432 6.88 -0.79 -31.41
N THR A 433 7.34 -1.51 -30.38
CA THR A 433 8.42 -1.05 -29.50
C THR A 433 9.42 -2.17 -29.23
N LEU A 434 10.65 -1.98 -29.69
CA LEU A 434 11.80 -2.82 -29.35
C LEU A 434 12.85 -1.98 -28.59
N LYS A 435 13.21 -2.43 -27.39
CA LYS A 435 14.35 -1.87 -26.65
C LYS A 435 15.30 -2.98 -26.23
N LEU A 436 16.53 -2.91 -26.72
CA LEU A 436 17.63 -3.78 -26.32
C LEU A 436 18.69 -2.89 -25.65
N SER A 437 19.13 -3.24 -24.45
CA SER A 437 20.06 -2.41 -23.67
C SER A 437 21.10 -3.25 -22.95
N MET A 438 22.37 -2.91 -23.12
CA MET A 438 23.48 -3.50 -22.36
C MET A 438 24.05 -2.55 -21.31
N HIS A 439 23.83 -1.24 -21.41
CA HIS A 439 24.46 -0.27 -20.50
C HIS A 439 23.50 0.22 -19.40
N ARG A 440 24.07 0.82 -18.33
CA ARG A 440 23.28 1.53 -17.30
C ARG A 440 22.63 2.82 -17.81
N SER A 441 23.10 3.36 -18.94
CA SER A 441 22.84 4.76 -19.36
C SER A 441 22.46 4.96 -20.83
N GLU A 442 22.48 3.93 -21.68
CA GLU A 442 22.21 4.10 -23.12
C GLU A 442 21.13 3.14 -23.60
N HIS A 443 20.07 3.71 -24.18
CA HIS A 443 18.99 2.98 -24.84
C HIS A 443 19.27 2.96 -26.34
N CYS A 444 19.46 1.78 -26.93
CA CYS A 444 19.28 1.63 -28.37
C CYS A 444 17.77 1.60 -28.66
N PHE A 445 17.24 2.69 -29.19
CA PHE A 445 15.87 2.75 -29.69
C PHE A 445 15.87 2.35 -31.16
N ILE A 446 15.30 1.18 -31.46
CA ILE A 446 14.93 0.85 -32.83
C ILE A 446 13.43 1.15 -32.96
N HIS A 447 13.10 2.32 -33.48
CA HIS A 447 11.74 2.58 -33.94
C HIS A 447 11.54 1.79 -35.24
N LEU A 448 10.78 0.70 -35.15
CA LEU A 448 10.31 -0.01 -36.33
C LEU A 448 9.22 0.86 -36.95
N LEU A 449 9.55 1.53 -38.06
CA LEU A 449 8.54 2.21 -38.88
C LEU A 449 7.71 1.12 -39.56
N THR A 450 6.45 0.97 -39.14
CA THR A 450 5.49 0.10 -39.81
C THR A 450 5.21 0.66 -41.21
N SER A 451 5.57 -0.08 -42.25
CA SER A 451 5.26 0.20 -43.65
C SER A 451 3.83 -0.21 -44.00
#